data_AF-A0A4R2Q6X0-F1
#
_entry.id   AF-A0A4R2Q6X0-F1
#
_cell.length_a   1.000
_cell.length_b   1.000
_cell.length_c   1.000
_cell.angle_alpha   90.00
_cell.angle_beta   90.00
_cell.angle_gamma   90.00
#
_symmetry.space_group_name_H-M   'P 1'
#
loop_
_entity.id
_entity.type
_entity.pdbx_description
1 polymer ?
#
loop_
_entity_poly.entity_id
_entity_poly.type
_entity_poly.pdbx_seq_one_letter_code
_entity_poly.pdbx_strand_id
1 'polypeptide(L)'
;MQNYEFTAIPAPARVGRFGGLTSDEAFSAALTEIMNEMGAGGWDFVGAEIMSSRVGRWPFARTRAREVLVFRRSRGPERDLMRQMQQMMLQLQHHQSLARLESEPVEVTVRPRRVPKSDTPRPVRKLRPRLDIPTAAHATAAE
;
A
#
# COMPACT_ATOMS: atom_id res chain seq x y z
N MET A 1 22.08 2.84 -13.42
CA MET A 1 21.79 3.41 -12.09
C MET A 1 22.04 2.30 -11.07
N GLN A 2 22.70 2.60 -9.95
CA GLN A 2 22.91 1.61 -8.89
C GLN A 2 21.63 1.44 -8.09
N ASN A 3 21.16 0.20 -7.96
CA ASN A 3 19.94 -0.11 -7.22
C ASN A 3 20.28 -0.38 -5.76
N TYR A 4 19.57 0.27 -4.85
CA TYR A 4 19.76 0.09 -3.41
C TYR A 4 18.51 -0.50 -2.78
N GLU A 5 18.72 -1.38 -1.82
CA GLU A 5 17.71 -1.81 -0.87
C GLU A 5 17.82 -0.90 0.36
N PHE A 6 16.70 -0.38 0.86
CA PHE A 6 16.67 0.43 2.06
C PHE A 6 15.86 -0.27 3.15
N THR A 7 16.29 -0.13 4.39
CA THR A 7 15.54 -0.55 5.56
C THR A 7 15.62 0.53 6.63
N ALA A 8 14.55 0.67 7.40
CA ALA A 8 14.46 1.62 8.50
C ALA A 8 14.09 0.87 9.78
N ILE A 9 14.93 1.02 10.81
CA ILE A 9 14.72 0.39 12.11
C ILE A 9 14.53 1.49 13.18
N PRO A 10 13.73 1.25 14.23
CA PRO A 10 13.57 2.23 15.28
C PRO A 10 14.89 2.45 16.03
N ALA A 11 15.18 3.70 16.40
CA ALA A 11 16.29 3.98 17.29
C ALA A 11 16.08 3.35 18.68
N PRO A 12 17.15 2.95 19.38
CA PRO A 12 17.05 2.37 20.72
C PRO A 12 16.51 3.41 21.73
N ALA A 13 15.19 3.37 21.97
CA ALA A 13 14.49 4.38 22.77
C ALA A 13 14.49 4.11 24.29
N ARG A 14 14.70 2.86 24.70
CA ARG A 14 14.86 2.50 26.11
C ARG A 14 15.90 1.42 26.20
N VAL A 15 17.02 1.80 26.78
CA VAL A 15 18.02 0.84 27.17
C VAL A 15 17.59 0.31 28.54
N GLY A 16 17.46 -1.01 28.67
CA GLY A 16 17.23 -1.63 29.98
C GLY A 16 18.31 -1.16 30.96
N ARG A 17 18.03 -1.21 32.27
CA ARG A 17 19.08 -0.99 33.27
C ARG A 17 20.08 -2.14 33.14
N PHE A 18 21.07 -2.01 32.27
CA PHE A 18 22.16 -2.97 32.16
C PHE A 18 23.04 -2.78 33.39
N GLY A 19 22.96 -3.74 34.31
CA GLY A 19 23.88 -3.99 35.44
C GLY A 19 24.86 -2.87 35.85
N GLY A 20 24.37 -1.68 36.23
CA GLY A 20 25.20 -0.60 36.77
C GLY A 20 25.82 0.39 35.76
N LEU A 21 25.54 0.26 34.46
CA LEU A 21 25.94 1.23 33.44
C LEU A 21 25.12 2.52 33.54
N THR A 22 25.73 3.65 33.18
CA THR A 22 25.01 4.92 33.02
C THR A 22 24.05 4.85 31.83
N SER A 23 23.06 5.74 31.77
CA SER A 23 22.08 5.79 30.67
C SER A 23 22.75 5.92 29.30
N ASP A 24 23.83 6.70 29.23
CA ASP A 24 24.49 7.06 27.99
C ASP A 24 25.40 5.95 27.49
N GLU A 25 26.10 5.27 28.41
CA GLU A 25 26.88 4.07 28.10
C GLU A 25 25.98 2.94 27.61
N ALA A 26 24.85 2.74 28.29
CA ALA A 26 23.87 1.75 27.88
C ALA A 26 23.33 2.07 26.48
N PHE A 27 23.04 3.34 26.18
CA PHE A 27 22.58 3.78 24.85
C PHE A 27 23.64 3.52 23.78
N SER A 28 24.88 3.89 24.06
CA SER A 28 26.00 3.68 23.15
C SER A 28 26.23 2.20 22.86
N ALA A 29 26.11 1.33 23.87
CA ALA A 29 26.22 -0.12 23.71
C ALA A 29 25.10 -0.68 22.81
N ALA A 30 23.85 -0.29 23.06
CA ALA A 30 22.70 -0.73 22.25
C ALA A 30 22.80 -0.23 20.79
N LEU A 31 23.24 1.02 20.58
CA LEU A 31 23.48 1.54 19.25
C LEU A 31 24.61 0.77 18.55
N THR A 32 25.69 0.47 19.25
CA THR A 32 26.82 -0.30 18.71
C THR A 32 26.40 -1.70 18.28
N GLU A 33 25.58 -2.39 19.08
CA GLU A 33 25.03 -3.71 18.74
C GLU A 33 24.25 -3.66 17.43
N ILE A 34 23.33 -2.70 17.30
CA ILE A 34 22.54 -2.50 16.07
C ILE A 34 23.45 -2.25 14.86
N MET A 35 24.45 -1.37 15.00
CA MET A 35 25.36 -1.02 13.92
C MET A 35 26.18 -2.23 13.46
N ASN A 36 26.64 -3.05 14.41
CA ASN A 36 27.39 -4.27 14.12
C ASN A 36 26.51 -5.34 13.47
N GLU A 37 25.29 -5.54 13.94
CA GLU A 37 24.33 -6.49 13.35
C GLU A 37 24.00 -6.11 11.90
N MET A 38 23.69 -4.83 11.67
CA MET A 38 23.40 -4.31 10.34
C MET A 38 24.64 -4.40 9.43
N GLY A 39 25.82 -4.03 9.94
CA GLY A 39 27.08 -4.15 9.22
C GLY A 39 27.40 -5.59 8.83
N ALA A 40 27.18 -6.56 9.72
CA ALA A 40 27.33 -7.98 9.43
C ALA A 40 26.35 -8.48 8.35
N GLY A 41 25.15 -7.90 8.27
CA GLY A 41 24.18 -8.12 7.20
C GLY A 41 24.52 -7.45 5.86
N GLY A 42 25.64 -6.74 5.78
CA GLY A 42 26.09 -5.98 4.62
C GLY A 42 25.30 -4.70 4.39
N TRP A 43 24.75 -4.10 5.45
CA TRP A 43 24.05 -2.83 5.38
C TRP A 43 24.96 -1.67 5.77
N ASP A 44 24.90 -0.60 4.99
CA ASP A 44 25.58 0.67 5.23
C ASP A 44 24.64 1.65 5.93
N PHE A 45 25.14 2.31 6.96
CA PHE A 45 24.40 3.36 7.65
C PHE A 45 24.27 4.62 6.78
N VAL A 46 23.07 5.16 6.67
CA VAL A 46 22.77 6.37 5.89
C VAL A 46 22.56 7.57 6.80
N GLY A 47 21.80 7.40 7.89
CA GLY A 47 21.48 8.49 8.81
C GLY A 47 20.38 8.14 9.80
N ALA A 48 20.15 9.06 10.72
CA ALA A 48 19.04 9.02 11.67
C ALA A 48 18.01 10.10 11.28
N GLU A 49 16.73 9.75 11.31
CA GLU A 49 15.63 10.60 10.89
C GLU A 49 14.52 10.61 11.94
N ILE A 50 13.85 11.75 12.11
CA ILE A 50 12.75 11.91 13.07
C ILE A 50 11.44 12.12 12.32
N MET A 51 10.57 11.13 12.37
CA MET A 51 9.31 11.09 11.61
C MET A 51 8.09 11.17 12.53
N SER A 52 7.08 11.94 12.11
CA SER A 52 5.79 12.00 12.82
C SER A 52 4.88 10.86 12.39
N SER A 53 4.45 10.03 13.34
CA SER A 53 3.58 8.87 13.09
C SER A 53 2.26 8.99 13.87
N ARG A 54 1.12 8.81 13.19
CA ARG A 54 -0.20 8.77 13.83
C ARG A 54 -0.44 7.38 14.42
N VAL A 55 -0.61 7.31 15.74
CA VAL A 55 -0.83 6.08 16.50
C VAL A 55 -2.25 6.07 17.07
N GLY A 56 -2.92 4.92 16.98
CA GLY A 56 -4.28 4.73 17.47
C GLY A 56 -5.37 4.83 16.39
N ARG A 57 -6.59 4.43 16.75
CA ARG A 57 -7.76 4.45 15.86
C ARG A 57 -8.57 5.74 16.07
N TRP A 58 -9.15 6.26 14.99
CA TRP A 58 -10.06 7.42 15.06
C TRP A 58 -11.26 7.11 15.99
N PRO A 59 -11.67 8.04 16.89
CA PRO A 59 -11.23 9.44 17.01
C PRO A 59 -10.03 9.70 17.93
N PHE A 60 -9.57 8.72 18.72
CA PHE A 60 -8.53 8.90 19.76
C PHE A 60 -7.08 8.84 19.24
N ALA A 61 -6.87 8.98 17.93
CA ALA A 61 -5.55 8.88 17.35
C ALA A 61 -4.67 10.08 17.72
N ARG A 62 -3.41 9.83 18.08
CA ARG A 62 -2.42 10.83 18.50
C ARG A 62 -1.20 10.79 17.59
N THR A 63 -0.56 11.93 17.38
CA THR A 63 0.71 12.00 16.64
C THR A 63 1.88 11.81 17.60
N ARG A 64 2.80 10.91 17.25
CA ARG A 64 4.03 10.63 18.01
C ARG A 64 5.24 10.79 17.10
N ALA A 65 6.23 11.55 17.53
CA ALA A 65 7.55 11.57 16.89
C ALA A 65 8.26 10.22 17.13
N ARG A 66 8.77 9.62 16.06
CA ARG A 66 9.54 8.38 16.07
C ARG A 66 10.88 8.65 15.40
N GLU A 67 11.94 8.34 16.13
CA GLU A 67 13.29 8.35 15.57
C GLU A 67 13.59 6.98 14.95
N VAL A 68 14.16 7.00 13.75
CA VAL A 68 14.51 5.81 12.97
C VAL A 68 15.92 5.93 12.44
N LEU A 69 16.62 4.80 12.38
CA LEU A 69 17.91 4.64 11.73
C LEU A 69 17.69 4.05 10.34
N VAL A 70 18.24 4.69 9.32
CA VAL A 70 18.11 4.28 7.92
C VAL A 70 19.40 3.62 7.47
N PHE A 71 19.24 2.44 6.89
CA PHE A 71 20.32 1.65 6.33
C PHE A 71 20.05 1.36 4.86
N ARG A 72 21.12 1.22 4.08
CA ARG A 72 21.06 0.85 2.67
C ARG A 72 21.99 -0.32 2.37
N ARG A 73 21.70 -1.08 1.33
CA ARG A 73 22.60 -2.11 0.80
C ARG A 73 22.56 -2.10 -0.72
N SER A 74 23.71 -2.28 -1.36
CA SER A 74 23.76 -2.44 -2.82
C SER A 74 23.03 -3.72 -3.23
N ARG A 75 22.12 -3.59 -4.20
CA ARG A 75 21.51 -4.74 -4.88
C ARG A 75 22.40 -5.03 -6.08
N GLY A 76 23.23 -6.07 -5.97
CA GLY A 76 24.05 -6.52 -7.08
C GLY A 76 23.17 -6.81 -8.32
N PRO A 77 23.70 -6.61 -9.54
CA PRO A 77 22.91 -6.73 -10.78
C PRO A 77 22.26 -8.10 -10.93
N GLU A 78 22.91 -9.16 -10.41
CA GLU A 78 22.41 -10.52 -10.43
C GLU A 78 21.10 -10.72 -9.64
N ARG A 79 20.97 -10.09 -8.47
CA ARG A 79 19.75 -10.16 -7.65
C ARG A 79 18.56 -9.47 -8.34
N ASP A 80 18.84 -8.38 -9.04
CA ASP A 80 17.81 -7.66 -9.79
C ASP A 80 17.39 -8.43 -11.05
N LEU A 81 18.34 -9.02 -11.79
CA LEU A 81 18.07 -9.93 -12.90
C LEU A 81 17.21 -11.12 -12.48
N MET A 82 17.54 -11.78 -11.36
CA MET A 82 16.76 -12.90 -10.83
C MET A 82 15.32 -12.49 -10.50
N ARG A 83 15.12 -11.34 -9.85
CA ARG A 83 13.77 -10.83 -9.56
C ARG A 83 13.00 -10.48 -10.83
N GLN A 84 13.65 -9.86 -11.81
CA GLN A 84 13.04 -9.57 -13.10
C GLN A 84 12.60 -10.86 -13.81
N MET A 85 13.46 -11.88 -13.83
CA MET A 85 13.14 -13.18 -14.41
C MET A 85 11.97 -13.86 -13.68
N GLN A 86 11.94 -13.80 -12.34
CA GLN A 86 10.84 -14.32 -11.54
C GLN A 86 9.52 -13.59 -11.84
N GLN A 87 9.56 -12.25 -11.95
CA GLN A 87 8.39 -11.45 -12.34
C GLN A 87 7.93 -11.77 -13.77
N MET A 88 8.86 -11.95 -14.71
CA MET A 88 8.54 -12.32 -16.08
C MET A 88 7.88 -13.70 -16.15
N MET A 89 8.37 -14.70 -15.40
CA MET A 89 7.72 -16.01 -15.34
C MET A 89 6.29 -15.92 -14.78
N LEU A 90 6.07 -15.13 -13.72
CA LEU A 90 4.74 -14.91 -13.17
C LEU A 90 3.81 -14.24 -14.20
N GLN A 91 4.31 -13.26 -14.96
CA GLN A 91 3.54 -12.63 -16.04
C GLN A 91 3.19 -13.61 -17.16
N LEU A 92 4.14 -14.44 -17.61
CA LEU A 92 3.89 -15.46 -18.62
C LEU A 92 2.88 -16.51 -18.15
N GLN A 93 2.99 -16.96 -16.90
CA GLN A 93 2.02 -17.86 -16.28
C GLN A 93 0.63 -17.22 -16.27
N HIS A 94 0.54 -15.97 -15.81
CA HIS A 94 -0.73 -15.24 -15.77
C HIS A 94 -1.35 -15.11 -17.16
N HIS A 95 -0.55 -14.74 -18.17
CA HIS A 95 -1.00 -14.62 -19.55
C HIS A 95 -1.50 -15.95 -20.12
N GLN A 96 -0.78 -17.06 -19.90
CA GLN A 96 -1.25 -18.39 -20.32
C GLN A 96 -2.56 -18.78 -19.65
N SER A 97 -2.73 -18.49 -18.36
CA SER A 97 -4.00 -18.75 -17.68
C SER A 97 -5.16 -17.92 -18.22
N LEU A 98 -4.94 -16.64 -18.58
CA LEU A 98 -5.96 -15.83 -19.24
C LEU A 98 -6.31 -16.36 -20.63
N ALA A 99 -5.31 -16.69 -21.45
CA ALA A 99 -5.51 -17.25 -22.78
C ALA A 99 -6.25 -18.61 -22.74
N ARG A 100 -6.01 -19.42 -21.70
CA ARG A 100 -6.76 -20.66 -21.47
C ARG A 100 -8.23 -20.40 -21.16
N LEU A 101 -8.55 -19.37 -20.37
CA LEU A 101 -9.94 -19.00 -20.06
C LEU A 101 -10.69 -18.46 -21.28
N GLU A 102 -9.99 -17.77 -22.20
CA GLU A 102 -10.59 -17.27 -23.44
C GLU A 102 -10.83 -18.36 -24.48
N SER A 103 -10.02 -19.43 -24.48
CA SER A 103 -10.09 -20.51 -25.47
C SER A 103 -11.00 -21.68 -25.08
N GLU A 104 -11.28 -21.85 -23.79
CA GLU A 104 -12.29 -22.82 -23.34
C GLU A 104 -13.69 -22.25 -23.68
N PRO A 105 -14.49 -22.92 -24.53
CA PRO A 105 -15.85 -22.48 -24.79
C PRO A 105 -16.63 -22.56 -23.48
N VAL A 106 -16.87 -21.41 -22.85
CA VAL A 106 -17.75 -21.33 -21.70
C VAL A 106 -19.15 -21.68 -22.20
N GLU A 107 -19.57 -22.91 -21.95
CA GLU A 107 -20.92 -23.36 -22.22
C GLU A 107 -21.85 -22.68 -21.21
N VAL A 108 -22.24 -21.44 -21.51
CA VAL A 108 -23.23 -20.70 -20.73
C VAL A 108 -24.55 -21.42 -20.91
N THR A 109 -24.82 -22.40 -20.05
CA THR A 109 -26.14 -23.03 -20.00
C THR A 109 -27.11 -22.00 -19.42
N VAL A 110 -27.68 -21.15 -20.29
CA VAL A 110 -28.79 -20.28 -19.94
C VAL A 110 -29.98 -21.19 -19.67
N ARG A 111 -30.14 -21.64 -18.43
CA ARG A 111 -31.41 -22.23 -18.01
C ARG A 111 -32.43 -21.11 -18.06
N PRO A 112 -33.47 -21.18 -18.92
CA PRO A 112 -34.51 -20.18 -18.92
C PRO A 112 -35.11 -20.18 -17.52
N ARG A 113 -34.86 -19.12 -16.76
CA ARG A 113 -35.52 -18.91 -15.49
C ARG A 113 -36.99 -18.74 -15.82
N ARG A 114 -37.83 -19.72 -15.44
CA ARG A 114 -39.29 -19.60 -15.54
C ARG A 114 -39.69 -18.36 -14.75
N VAL A 115 -39.92 -17.27 -15.46
CA VAL A 115 -40.56 -16.09 -14.89
C VAL A 115 -42.04 -16.47 -14.78
N PRO A 116 -42.64 -16.50 -13.59
CA PRO A 116 -44.07 -16.67 -13.49
C PRO A 116 -44.72 -15.55 -14.31
N LYS A 117 -45.58 -15.92 -15.27
CA LYS A 117 -46.46 -14.94 -15.92
C LYS A 117 -47.36 -14.39 -14.83
N SER A 118 -47.08 -13.19 -14.33
CA SER A 118 -48.09 -12.45 -13.59
C SER A 118 -49.15 -12.06 -14.61
N ASP A 119 -50.36 -12.58 -14.47
CA ASP A 119 -51.53 -12.20 -15.28
C ASP A 119 -52.00 -10.77 -15.02
N THR A 120 -51.41 -10.09 -14.04
CA THR A 120 -51.68 -8.68 -13.77
C THR A 120 -50.64 -7.79 -14.45
N PRO A 121 -51.05 -6.80 -15.26
CA PRO A 121 -50.12 -5.82 -15.80
C PRO A 121 -49.47 -5.06 -14.62
N ARG A 122 -48.16 -5.17 -14.50
CA ARG A 122 -47.38 -4.43 -13.51
C ARG A 122 -47.59 -2.94 -13.79
N PRO A 123 -48.10 -2.13 -12.83
CA PRO A 123 -48.33 -0.72 -13.08
C PRO A 123 -46.98 -0.01 -13.27
N VAL A 124 -46.61 0.24 -14.52
CA VAL A 124 -45.44 1.06 -14.84
C VAL A 124 -45.85 2.50 -14.56
N ARG A 125 -45.45 3.03 -13.41
CA ARG A 125 -45.57 4.47 -13.14
C ARG A 125 -44.69 5.17 -14.17
N LYS A 126 -45.30 5.82 -15.17
CA LYS A 126 -44.58 6.61 -16.17
C LYS A 126 -43.78 7.68 -15.41
N LEU A 127 -42.48 7.45 -15.25
CA LEU A 127 -41.53 8.47 -14.84
C LEU A 127 -41.57 9.52 -15.96
N ARG A 128 -42.27 10.64 -15.72
CA ARG A 128 -42.11 11.81 -16.57
C ARG A 128 -40.68 12.31 -16.33
N PRO A 129 -39.81 12.37 -17.35
CA PRO A 129 -38.54 13.06 -17.19
C PRO A 129 -38.87 14.53 -16.90
N ARG A 130 -38.57 15.02 -15.70
CA ARG A 130 -38.47 16.47 -15.48
C ARG A 130 -37.12 16.87 -16.06
N LEU A 131 -37.16 17.51 -17.22
CA LEU A 131 -36.03 18.26 -17.71
C LEU A 131 -36.04 19.56 -16.90
N ASP A 132 -35.31 19.58 -15.78
CA ASP A 132 -35.06 20.82 -15.05
C ASP A 132 -34.10 21.65 -15.91
N ILE A 133 -34.65 22.48 -16.79
CA ILE A 133 -33.88 23.50 -17.52
C ILE A 133 -33.65 24.63 -16.52
N PRO A 134 -32.42 24.91 -16.06
CA PRO A 134 -32.16 26.11 -15.30
C PRO A 134 -32.41 27.32 -16.21
N THR A 135 -33.50 28.03 -15.96
CA THR A 135 -33.77 29.34 -16.57
C THR A 135 -32.61 30.27 -16.21
N ALA A 136 -31.84 30.69 -17.22
CA ALA A 136 -30.84 31.72 -17.08
C ALA A 136 -31.53 32.98 -16.53
N ALA A 137 -31.25 33.31 -15.26
CA ALA A 137 -31.63 34.59 -14.70
C ALA A 137 -30.95 35.67 -15.54
N HIS A 138 -31.79 36.51 -16.15
CA HIS A 138 -31.38 37.68 -16.88
C HIS A 138 -30.41 38.50 -16.01
N ALA A 139 -29.22 38.74 -16.56
CA ALA A 139 -28.38 39.85 -16.14
C ALA A 139 -29.17 41.14 -16.45
N THR A 140 -29.85 41.67 -15.44
CA THR A 140 -30.31 43.06 -15.47
C THR A 140 -29.09 43.95 -15.32
N ALA A 141 -28.63 44.43 -16.46
CA ALA A 141 -28.03 45.74 -16.55
C ALA A 141 -29.07 46.78 -16.14
N ALA A 142 -28.69 47.73 -15.28
CA ALA A 142 -28.81 49.17 -15.53
C ALA A 142 -28.55 49.97 -14.24
N GLU A 143 -27.79 51.04 -14.45
CA GLU A 143 -27.65 52.28 -13.67
C GLU A 143 -26.90 52.26 -12.33
#